data_AF-A0A0P7HB12-F1
#
_entry.id   AF-A0A0P7HB12-F1
#
_cell.length_a   1.000
_cell.length_b   1.000
_cell.length_c   1.000
_cell.angle_alpha   90.00
_cell.angle_beta   90.00
_cell.angle_gamma   90.00
#
_symmetry.space_group_name_H-M   'P 1'
#
loop_
_entity.id
_entity.type
_entity.pdbx_description
1 polymer ?
#
loop_
_entity_poly.entity_id
_entity_poly.type
_entity_poly.pdbx_seq_one_letter_code
_entity_poly.pdbx_strand_id
1 'polypeptide(L)'
;MLAARRPAHRRRGPHPGEEATAIRERVRQGAASVVRRRVALLRGTAVAVVVALSFYVPRGRTDLSAPASLLAALESGTVGAVQRFLAVRVLGRHAPPTYTNDHALLPYVAGTAEVLLAAALPVVGLAIWGFFRERYAGRSRPVVNFAAYWAGAGLLLFPLATEVNQPWVAVHVLAPATVPAAVGLAALWNAAAESIAADEAARLAAALLLLSAAGVHTGAVVAGEVYDAPEADDALPGYAQPGAEFRAPAAAIERAVTDGTGVDVLYVGADLAVPDESTLDRPPVPEAARGAFSARLPLAWYVERAGAETASVDAPNAMDESAPPVVVTTPAHRRAVADRLSGYERYEIEQGLTDRRLVVFVES
;
A
#
# COMPACT_ATOMS: atom_id res chain seq x y z
N MET A 1 27.58 -51.05 -63.06
CA MET A 1 26.62 -50.30 -62.21
C MET A 1 27.42 -49.45 -61.22
N LEU A 2 27.72 -48.20 -61.58
CA LEU A 2 28.38 -47.23 -60.70
C LEU A 2 27.32 -46.33 -60.05
N ALA A 3 27.30 -46.28 -58.73
CA ALA A 3 26.40 -45.45 -57.93
C ALA A 3 26.92 -43.99 -57.88
N ALA A 4 26.15 -43.05 -58.39
CA ALA A 4 26.42 -41.61 -58.27
C ALA A 4 25.90 -41.07 -56.93
N ARG A 5 26.81 -40.64 -56.06
CA ARG A 5 26.51 -39.90 -54.82
C ARG A 5 25.99 -38.49 -55.16
N ARG A 6 24.81 -38.12 -54.66
CA ARG A 6 24.30 -36.73 -54.66
C ARG A 6 25.10 -35.87 -53.68
N PRO A 7 25.43 -34.61 -54.00
CA PRO A 7 26.13 -33.73 -53.07
C PRO A 7 25.16 -33.20 -52.00
N ALA A 8 25.62 -33.18 -50.76
CA ALA A 8 24.91 -32.62 -49.62
C ALA A 8 24.84 -31.08 -49.74
N HIS A 9 23.63 -30.52 -49.81
CA HIS A 9 23.39 -29.09 -49.62
C HIS A 9 23.74 -28.71 -48.17
N ARG A 10 24.94 -28.15 -47.94
CA ARG A 10 25.23 -27.40 -46.72
C ARG A 10 24.34 -26.15 -46.71
N ARG A 11 23.36 -26.09 -45.80
CA ARG A 11 22.73 -24.82 -45.41
C ARG A 11 23.85 -23.92 -44.87
N ARG A 12 24.22 -22.88 -45.63
CA ARG A 12 25.06 -21.80 -45.11
C ARG A 12 24.28 -21.15 -43.96
N GLY A 13 24.83 -21.20 -42.75
CA GLY A 13 24.34 -20.37 -41.64
C GLY A 13 24.46 -18.89 -42.01
N PRO A 14 23.65 -18.01 -41.39
CA PRO A 14 23.68 -16.58 -41.68
C PRO A 14 25.10 -16.04 -41.54
N HIS A 15 25.54 -15.24 -42.51
CA HIS A 15 26.87 -14.65 -42.47
C HIS A 15 26.91 -13.62 -41.32
N PRO A 16 28.00 -13.54 -40.52
CA PRO A 16 28.10 -12.60 -39.39
C PRO A 16 27.81 -11.12 -39.75
N GLY A 17 27.99 -10.74 -41.01
CA GLY A 17 27.65 -9.41 -41.52
C GLY A 17 26.15 -9.13 -41.71
N GLU A 18 25.32 -10.16 -41.93
CA GLU A 18 23.87 -10.02 -42.10
C GLU A 18 23.18 -9.74 -40.75
N GLU A 19 23.63 -10.40 -39.67
CA GLU A 19 23.16 -10.14 -38.31
C GLU A 19 23.52 -8.72 -37.85
N ALA A 20 24.76 -8.29 -38.08
CA ALA A 20 25.21 -6.94 -37.74
C ALA A 20 24.42 -5.85 -38.50
N THR A 21 24.06 -6.11 -39.76
CA THR A 21 23.27 -5.20 -40.59
C THR A 21 21.81 -5.15 -40.12
N ALA A 22 21.21 -6.31 -39.81
CA ALA A 22 19.87 -6.38 -39.24
C ALA A 22 19.75 -5.69 -37.88
N ILE A 23 20.77 -5.80 -37.02
CA ILE A 23 20.84 -5.09 -35.74
C ILE A 23 20.92 -3.58 -35.97
N ARG A 24 21.79 -3.10 -36.87
CA ARG A 24 21.89 -1.67 -37.21
C ARG A 24 20.58 -1.11 -37.75
N GLU A 25 19.89 -1.86 -38.60
CA GLU A 25 18.61 -1.46 -39.17
C GLU A 25 17.54 -1.34 -38.08
N ARG A 26 17.45 -2.33 -37.17
CA ARG A 26 16.55 -2.29 -36.00
C ARG A 26 16.88 -1.12 -35.07
N VAL A 27 18.16 -0.84 -34.83
CA VAL A 27 18.60 0.31 -34.01
C VAL A 27 18.21 1.63 -34.66
N ARG A 28 18.42 1.79 -35.99
CA ARG A 28 17.99 2.99 -36.73
C ARG A 28 16.48 3.17 -36.72
N GLN A 29 15.73 2.09 -36.94
CA GLN A 29 14.27 2.12 -36.88
C GLN A 29 13.76 2.46 -35.47
N GLY A 30 14.41 1.93 -34.44
CA GLY A 30 14.17 2.27 -33.03
C GLY A 30 14.43 3.75 -32.75
N ALA A 31 15.60 4.26 -33.13
CA ALA A 31 15.99 5.66 -32.96
C ALA A 31 15.02 6.60 -33.70
N ALA A 32 14.67 6.29 -34.95
CA ALA A 32 13.69 7.06 -35.71
C ALA A 32 12.28 7.01 -35.08
N SER A 33 11.90 5.89 -34.48
CA SER A 33 10.64 5.75 -33.73
C SER A 33 10.62 6.64 -32.48
N VAL A 34 11.73 6.68 -31.72
CA VAL A 34 11.90 7.57 -30.57
C VAL A 34 11.82 9.03 -31.00
N VAL A 35 12.53 9.41 -32.06
CA VAL A 35 12.50 10.79 -32.59
C VAL A 35 11.10 11.19 -33.04
N ARG A 36 10.37 10.31 -33.73
CA ARG A 36 8.96 10.56 -34.13
C ARG A 36 8.05 10.72 -32.91
N ARG A 37 8.32 10.00 -31.83
CA ARG A 37 7.55 10.05 -30.58
C ARG A 37 8.09 11.06 -29.58
N ARG A 38 9.10 11.86 -29.92
CA ARG A 38 9.78 12.78 -28.97
C ARG A 38 8.82 13.69 -28.21
N VAL A 39 7.80 14.22 -28.87
CA VAL A 39 6.81 15.11 -28.24
C VAL A 39 5.94 14.32 -27.25
N ALA A 40 5.51 13.12 -27.63
CA ALA A 40 4.74 12.25 -26.75
C ALA A 40 5.58 11.77 -25.56
N LEU A 41 6.86 11.44 -25.78
CA LEU A 41 7.81 11.08 -24.74
C LEU A 41 8.05 12.25 -23.79
N LEU A 42 8.33 13.45 -24.30
CA LEU A 42 8.51 14.66 -23.49
C LEU A 42 7.26 14.97 -22.67
N ARG A 43 6.06 14.88 -23.27
CA ARG A 43 4.79 15.04 -22.54
C ARG A 43 4.62 13.97 -21.46
N GLY A 44 4.88 12.71 -21.78
CA GLY A 44 4.81 11.61 -20.83
C GLY A 44 5.79 11.78 -19.67
N THR A 45 7.03 12.18 -19.95
CA THR A 45 8.05 12.49 -18.94
C THR A 45 7.63 13.69 -18.09
N ALA A 46 7.11 14.76 -18.69
CA ALA A 46 6.63 15.92 -17.95
C ALA A 46 5.49 15.54 -17.00
N VAL A 47 4.51 14.76 -17.47
CA VAL A 47 3.42 14.24 -16.62
C VAL A 47 3.99 13.37 -15.49
N ALA A 48 4.90 12.45 -15.79
CA ALA A 48 5.51 11.59 -14.78
C ALA A 48 6.27 12.40 -13.71
N VAL A 49 7.03 13.41 -14.11
CA VAL A 49 7.74 14.30 -13.18
C VAL A 49 6.76 15.12 -12.34
N VAL A 50 5.73 15.70 -12.96
CA VAL A 50 4.72 16.48 -12.22
C VAL A 50 3.98 15.59 -11.21
N VAL A 51 3.60 14.36 -11.59
CA VAL A 51 2.99 13.40 -10.67
C VAL A 51 3.97 13.03 -9.55
N ALA A 52 5.22 12.70 -9.87
CA ALA A 52 6.23 12.37 -8.88
C ALA A 52 6.42 13.53 -7.87
N LEU A 53 6.55 14.76 -8.36
CA LEU A 53 6.69 15.94 -7.52
C LEU A 53 5.44 16.20 -6.67
N SER A 54 4.25 16.09 -7.26
CA SER A 54 2.99 16.41 -6.58
C SER A 54 2.67 15.43 -5.46
N PHE A 55 3.00 14.14 -5.66
CA PHE A 55 2.62 13.07 -4.73
C PHE A 55 3.74 12.61 -3.80
N TYR A 56 5.02 12.71 -4.20
CA TYR A 56 6.13 12.10 -3.46
C TYR A 56 7.15 13.09 -2.89
N VAL A 57 7.09 14.39 -3.23
CA VAL A 57 7.92 15.39 -2.55
C VAL A 57 7.45 15.57 -1.11
N PRO A 58 8.33 15.42 -0.09
CA PRO A 58 7.95 15.60 1.31
C PRO A 58 7.44 17.01 1.60
N ARG A 59 6.13 17.15 1.85
CA ARG A 59 5.50 18.43 2.17
C ARG A 59 5.88 18.86 3.58
N GLY A 60 6.02 20.17 3.80
CA GLY A 60 6.43 20.74 5.09
C GLY A 60 7.91 20.57 5.45
N ARG A 61 8.68 19.81 4.66
CA ARG A 61 10.15 19.68 4.79
C ARG A 61 10.92 20.18 3.57
N THR A 62 10.21 20.44 2.46
CA THR A 62 10.81 20.92 1.21
C THR A 62 10.49 22.41 1.03
N ASP A 63 11.53 23.24 0.97
CA ASP A 63 11.43 24.64 0.58
C ASP A 63 11.63 24.76 -0.94
N LEU A 64 10.56 25.04 -1.66
CA LEU A 64 10.59 25.17 -3.12
C LEU A 64 11.36 26.42 -3.60
N SER A 65 11.61 27.39 -2.72
CA SER A 65 12.42 28.57 -3.03
C SER A 65 13.92 28.31 -2.92
N ALA A 66 14.32 27.20 -2.28
CA ALA A 66 15.71 26.79 -2.11
C ALA A 66 16.08 25.63 -3.05
N PRO A 67 16.91 25.85 -4.09
CA PRO A 67 17.26 24.81 -5.06
C PRO A 67 17.87 23.55 -4.44
N ALA A 68 18.66 23.70 -3.38
CA ALA A 68 19.26 22.57 -2.66
C ALA A 68 18.21 21.69 -1.97
N SER A 69 17.13 22.28 -1.45
CA SER A 69 16.03 21.54 -0.81
C SER A 69 15.26 20.70 -1.83
N LEU A 70 15.02 21.24 -3.03
CA LEU A 70 14.41 20.49 -4.14
C LEU A 70 15.28 19.31 -4.57
N LEU A 71 16.60 19.51 -4.70
CA LEU A 71 17.53 18.42 -5.06
C LEU A 71 17.56 17.32 -3.98
N ALA A 72 17.56 17.69 -2.70
CA ALA A 72 17.48 16.74 -1.59
C ALA A 72 16.15 15.96 -1.58
N ALA A 73 15.03 16.64 -1.84
CA ALA A 73 13.73 16.00 -1.95
C ALA A 73 13.67 15.01 -3.13
N LEU A 74 14.24 15.40 -4.28
CA LEU A 74 14.36 14.54 -5.46
C LEU A 74 15.24 13.33 -5.19
N GLU A 75 16.39 13.50 -4.55
CA GLU A 75 17.28 12.40 -4.16
C GLU A 75 16.54 11.43 -3.23
N SER A 76 15.92 11.94 -2.16
CA SER A 76 15.21 11.13 -1.18
C SER A 76 14.02 10.40 -1.79
N GLY A 77 13.33 11.00 -2.77
CA GLY A 77 12.19 10.41 -3.48
C GLY A 77 12.57 9.48 -4.63
N THR A 78 13.84 9.43 -5.04
CA THR A 78 14.32 8.60 -6.15
C THR A 78 15.34 7.57 -5.68
N VAL A 79 16.63 7.91 -5.76
CA VAL A 79 17.74 7.02 -5.41
C VAL A 79 17.69 6.64 -3.93
N GLY A 80 17.46 7.61 -3.03
CA GLY A 80 17.33 7.36 -1.60
C GLY A 80 16.15 6.44 -1.27
N ALA A 81 15.01 6.58 -1.97
CA ALA A 81 13.87 5.68 -1.80
C ALA A 81 14.20 4.25 -2.22
N VAL A 82 14.88 4.07 -3.37
CA VAL A 82 15.33 2.75 -3.84
C VAL A 82 16.34 2.14 -2.86
N GLN A 83 17.30 2.93 -2.37
CA GLN A 83 18.28 2.46 -1.39
C GLN A 83 17.62 2.01 -0.08
N ARG A 84 16.68 2.80 0.47
CA ARG A 84 15.92 2.43 1.67
C ARG A 84 15.06 1.19 1.43
N PHE A 85 14.40 1.10 0.28
CA PHE A 85 13.66 -0.09 -0.12
C PHE A 85 14.57 -1.31 -0.14
N LEU A 86 15.72 -1.25 -0.80
CA LEU A 86 16.67 -2.37 -0.85
C LEU A 86 17.22 -2.71 0.54
N ALA A 87 17.59 -1.69 1.34
CA ALA A 87 18.12 -1.87 2.68
C ALA A 87 17.12 -2.58 3.60
N VAL A 88 15.85 -2.17 3.58
CA VAL A 88 14.81 -2.73 4.47
C VAL A 88 14.19 -4.00 3.89
N ARG A 89 13.77 -3.98 2.62
CA ARG A 89 12.93 -5.03 2.00
C ARG A 89 13.70 -6.17 1.37
N VAL A 90 15.00 -5.99 1.08
CA VAL A 90 15.81 -7.01 0.42
C VAL A 90 16.94 -7.47 1.33
N LEU A 91 17.83 -6.55 1.71
CA LEU A 91 19.03 -6.85 2.50
C LEU A 91 18.67 -7.12 3.97
N GLY A 92 17.84 -6.27 4.57
CA GLY A 92 17.38 -6.38 5.95
C GLY A 92 16.29 -7.42 6.18
N ARG A 93 15.71 -7.99 5.11
CA ARG A 93 14.54 -8.89 5.17
C ARG A 93 14.76 -10.12 6.06
N HIS A 94 15.99 -10.61 6.13
CA HIS A 94 16.38 -11.78 6.92
C HIS A 94 17.56 -11.48 7.86
N ALA A 95 17.81 -10.21 8.17
CA ALA A 95 18.87 -9.85 9.09
C ALA A 95 18.51 -10.35 10.52
N PRO A 96 19.50 -10.75 11.33
CA PRO A 96 19.26 -11.01 12.75
C PRO A 96 18.65 -9.75 13.41
N PRO A 97 17.65 -9.87 14.30
CA PRO A 97 17.10 -11.09 14.89
C PRO A 97 15.81 -11.62 14.20
N THR A 98 15.41 -11.08 13.06
CA THR A 98 14.11 -11.34 12.39
C THR A 98 14.00 -12.70 11.67
N TYR A 99 14.45 -13.77 12.32
CA TYR A 99 14.45 -15.14 11.78
C TYR A 99 13.05 -15.79 11.61
N THR A 100 11.96 -15.08 11.94
CA THR A 100 10.59 -15.62 11.91
C THR A 100 9.66 -14.98 10.88
N ASN A 101 10.11 -13.97 10.13
CA ASN A 101 9.31 -13.38 9.05
C ASN A 101 9.41 -14.25 7.78
N ASP A 102 8.81 -15.45 7.82
CA ASP A 102 8.63 -16.29 6.65
C ASP A 102 7.71 -15.58 5.64
N HIS A 103 8.31 -14.79 4.76
CA HIS A 103 7.59 -14.14 3.67
C HIS A 103 7.43 -15.11 2.49
N ALA A 104 6.58 -16.12 2.70
CA ALA A 104 6.20 -17.02 1.63
C ALA A 104 5.31 -16.27 0.62
N LEU A 105 5.74 -16.23 -0.65
CA LEU A 105 5.04 -15.50 -1.71
C LEU A 105 3.58 -15.98 -1.90
N LEU A 106 3.36 -17.30 -1.88
CA LEU A 106 2.05 -17.88 -2.20
C LEU A 106 0.94 -17.46 -1.22
N PRO A 107 1.13 -17.50 0.12
CA PRO A 107 0.16 -16.93 1.06
C PRO A 107 -0.20 -15.46 0.80
N TYR A 108 0.77 -14.61 0.42
CA TYR A 108 0.50 -13.21 0.12
C TYR A 108 -0.28 -13.01 -1.18
N VAL A 109 0.07 -13.79 -2.22
CA VAL A 109 -0.69 -13.83 -3.48
C VAL A 109 -2.13 -14.30 -3.22
N ALA A 110 -2.29 -15.35 -2.40
CA ALA A 110 -3.59 -15.89 -2.04
C ALA A 110 -4.45 -14.86 -1.30
N GLY A 111 -3.92 -14.20 -0.26
CA GLY A 111 -4.68 -13.16 0.45
C GLY A 111 -5.01 -11.95 -0.42
N THR A 112 -4.10 -11.54 -1.31
CA THR A 112 -4.41 -10.46 -2.28
C THR A 112 -5.54 -10.88 -3.24
N ALA A 113 -5.52 -12.12 -3.72
CA ALA A 113 -6.57 -12.65 -4.59
C ALA A 113 -7.91 -12.78 -3.85
N GLU A 114 -7.89 -13.23 -2.60
CA GLU A 114 -9.07 -13.33 -1.74
C GLU A 114 -9.73 -11.96 -1.55
N VAL A 115 -8.97 -10.92 -1.22
CA VAL A 115 -9.47 -9.54 -1.13
C VAL A 115 -10.08 -9.07 -2.45
N LEU A 116 -9.41 -9.31 -3.59
CA LEU A 116 -9.92 -8.92 -4.91
C LEU A 116 -11.24 -9.62 -5.26
N LEU A 117 -11.40 -10.89 -4.87
CA LEU A 117 -12.62 -11.65 -5.11
C LEU A 117 -13.72 -11.30 -4.11
N ALA A 118 -13.40 -10.98 -2.86
CA ALA A 118 -14.37 -10.56 -1.86
C ALA A 118 -14.92 -9.16 -2.17
N ALA A 119 -14.03 -8.19 -2.44
CA ALA A 119 -14.40 -6.78 -2.55
C ALA A 119 -14.64 -6.29 -4.00
N ALA A 120 -14.16 -7.02 -5.02
CA ALA A 120 -14.13 -6.51 -6.39
C ALA A 120 -14.38 -7.58 -7.48
N LEU A 121 -15.09 -8.66 -7.16
CA LEU A 121 -15.33 -9.76 -8.10
C LEU A 121 -15.84 -9.32 -9.48
N PRO A 122 -16.84 -8.40 -9.59
CA PRO A 122 -17.33 -7.95 -10.88
C PRO A 122 -16.23 -7.27 -11.71
N VAL A 123 -15.39 -6.45 -11.07
CA VAL A 123 -14.30 -5.74 -11.75
C VAL A 123 -13.26 -6.75 -12.25
N VAL A 124 -12.90 -7.75 -11.43
CA VAL A 124 -11.98 -8.82 -11.83
C VAL A 124 -12.52 -9.60 -13.01
N GLY A 125 -13.77 -10.06 -12.95
CA GLY A 125 -14.41 -10.81 -14.03
C GLY A 125 -14.50 -10.01 -15.34
N LEU A 126 -14.95 -8.75 -15.25
CA LEU A 126 -15.02 -7.84 -16.40
C LEU A 126 -13.63 -7.51 -16.95
N ALA A 127 -12.60 -7.39 -16.12
CA ALA A 127 -11.23 -7.15 -16.54
C ALA A 127 -10.67 -8.33 -17.34
N ILE A 128 -10.86 -9.55 -16.85
CA ILE A 128 -10.46 -10.77 -17.56
C ILE A 128 -11.18 -10.83 -18.91
N TRP A 129 -12.51 -10.71 -18.92
CA TRP A 129 -13.32 -10.72 -20.14
C TRP A 129 -12.90 -9.63 -21.13
N GLY A 130 -12.76 -8.39 -20.65
CA GLY A 130 -12.37 -7.24 -21.46
C GLY A 130 -10.97 -7.38 -22.06
N PHE A 131 -10.01 -7.92 -21.30
CA PHE A 131 -8.68 -8.22 -21.81
C PHE A 131 -8.71 -9.28 -22.93
N PHE A 132 -9.44 -10.38 -22.75
CA PHE A 132 -9.55 -11.41 -23.80
C PHE A 132 -10.25 -10.86 -25.05
N ARG A 133 -11.34 -10.11 -24.89
CA ARG A 133 -12.00 -9.45 -26.03
C ARG A 133 -11.06 -8.50 -26.77
N GLU A 134 -10.32 -7.68 -26.05
CA GLU A 134 -9.32 -6.81 -26.65
C GLU A 134 -8.27 -7.63 -27.43
N ARG A 135 -7.67 -8.61 -26.77
CA ARG A 135 -6.53 -9.33 -27.33
C ARG A 135 -6.90 -10.19 -28.54
N TYR A 136 -8.11 -10.73 -28.59
CA TYR A 136 -8.52 -11.74 -29.56
C TYR A 136 -9.64 -11.32 -30.52
N ALA A 137 -10.42 -10.26 -30.25
CA ALA A 137 -11.47 -9.76 -31.16
C ALA A 137 -10.95 -8.73 -32.20
N GLY A 138 -9.65 -8.71 -32.47
CA GLY A 138 -9.03 -7.92 -33.54
C GLY A 138 -8.75 -6.44 -33.22
N ARG A 139 -9.03 -5.97 -32.01
CA ARG A 139 -8.72 -4.60 -31.55
C ARG A 139 -7.76 -4.67 -30.38
N SER A 140 -6.46 -4.48 -30.60
CA SER A 140 -5.42 -4.61 -29.56
C SER A 140 -4.88 -3.25 -29.14
N ARG A 141 -5.69 -2.45 -28.44
CA ARG A 141 -5.33 -1.11 -27.98
C ARG A 141 -4.20 -1.23 -26.95
N PRO A 142 -3.05 -0.55 -27.15
CA PRO A 142 -1.90 -0.65 -26.26
C PRO A 142 -2.22 -0.33 -24.80
N VAL A 143 -3.11 0.65 -24.54
CA VAL A 143 -3.48 1.07 -23.18
C VAL A 143 -4.20 -0.03 -22.40
N VAL A 144 -5.09 -0.78 -23.05
CA VAL A 144 -5.85 -1.86 -22.41
C VAL A 144 -4.93 -3.03 -22.09
N ASN A 145 -4.08 -3.40 -23.05
CA ASN A 145 -3.07 -4.45 -22.84
C ASN A 145 -2.09 -4.08 -21.73
N PHE A 146 -1.57 -2.84 -21.75
CA PHE A 146 -0.67 -2.34 -20.72
C PHE A 146 -1.29 -2.44 -19.33
N ALA A 147 -2.53 -1.97 -19.17
CA ALA A 147 -3.24 -2.01 -17.90
C ALA A 147 -3.54 -3.45 -17.45
N ALA A 148 -3.91 -4.35 -18.36
CA ALA A 148 -4.12 -5.76 -18.05
C ALA A 148 -2.81 -6.46 -17.63
N TYR A 149 -1.69 -6.18 -18.30
CA TYR A 149 -0.38 -6.72 -17.93
C TYR A 149 0.12 -6.15 -16.61
N TRP A 150 -0.12 -4.87 -16.34
CA TRP A 150 0.14 -4.29 -15.03
C TRP A 150 -0.66 -5.03 -13.97
N ALA A 151 -1.98 -5.14 -14.11
CA ALA A 151 -2.82 -5.82 -13.12
C ALA A 151 -2.36 -7.26 -12.88
N GLY A 152 -2.11 -8.03 -13.95
CA GLY A 152 -1.63 -9.40 -13.86
C GLY A 152 -0.26 -9.53 -13.20
N ALA A 153 0.71 -8.69 -13.59
CA ALA A 153 2.04 -8.68 -12.96
C ALA A 153 1.98 -8.21 -11.50
N GLY A 154 1.11 -7.24 -11.20
CA GLY A 154 0.89 -6.70 -9.87
C GLY A 154 0.45 -7.75 -8.86
N LEU A 155 -0.31 -8.77 -9.31
CA LEU A 155 -0.73 -9.90 -8.49
C LEU A 155 0.47 -10.71 -7.94
N LEU A 156 1.66 -10.58 -8.52
CA LEU A 156 2.88 -11.21 -8.04
C LEU A 156 3.84 -10.18 -7.43
N LEU A 157 4.03 -9.05 -8.10
CA LEU A 157 5.04 -8.06 -7.73
C LEU A 157 4.72 -7.34 -6.42
N PHE A 158 3.45 -7.01 -6.16
CA PHE A 158 3.08 -6.34 -4.91
C PHE A 158 3.12 -7.27 -3.71
N PRO A 159 2.56 -8.50 -3.78
CA PRO A 159 2.77 -9.54 -2.77
C PRO A 159 4.24 -9.79 -2.43
N LEU A 160 5.13 -9.83 -3.44
CA LEU A 160 6.56 -10.02 -3.24
C LEU A 160 7.24 -8.87 -2.45
N ALA A 161 6.76 -7.65 -2.68
CA ALA A 161 7.38 -6.42 -2.17
C ALA A 161 6.83 -5.98 -0.80
N THR A 162 5.60 -6.33 -0.46
CA THR A 162 4.96 -5.93 0.81
C THR A 162 5.52 -6.72 2.00
N GLU A 163 5.47 -6.14 3.19
CA GLU A 163 5.85 -6.80 4.45
C GLU A 163 4.67 -7.40 5.21
N VAL A 164 3.45 -7.02 4.81
CA VAL A 164 2.21 -7.43 5.44
C VAL A 164 1.17 -7.75 4.37
N ASN A 165 0.31 -8.72 4.66
CA ASN A 165 -0.81 -9.08 3.81
C ASN A 165 -2.01 -8.21 4.22
N GLN A 166 -2.17 -7.08 3.53
CA GLN A 166 -3.15 -6.06 3.90
C GLN A 166 -3.99 -5.67 2.69
N PRO A 167 -5.31 -5.46 2.85
CA PRO A 167 -6.21 -5.26 1.71
C PRO A 167 -5.88 -4.08 0.79
N TRP A 168 -5.23 -3.02 1.28
CA TRP A 168 -4.80 -1.90 0.41
C TRP A 168 -3.81 -2.31 -0.68
N VAL A 169 -3.09 -3.43 -0.50
CA VAL A 169 -2.17 -3.96 -1.51
C VAL A 169 -2.93 -4.31 -2.80
N ALA A 170 -4.19 -4.75 -2.69
CA ALA A 170 -5.04 -5.09 -3.82
C ALA A 170 -5.33 -3.89 -4.74
N VAL A 171 -5.31 -2.65 -4.22
CA VAL A 171 -5.54 -1.43 -5.03
C VAL A 171 -4.56 -1.33 -6.20
N HIS A 172 -3.32 -1.77 -6.02
CA HIS A 172 -2.31 -1.71 -7.06
C HIS A 172 -2.55 -2.69 -8.22
N VAL A 173 -3.39 -3.70 -8.02
CA VAL A 173 -3.90 -4.62 -9.05
C VAL A 173 -5.24 -4.13 -9.58
N LEU A 174 -6.12 -3.69 -8.69
CA LEU A 174 -7.49 -3.30 -9.01
C LEU A 174 -7.56 -2.03 -9.86
N ALA A 175 -6.80 -0.98 -9.49
CA ALA A 175 -6.78 0.29 -10.21
C ALA A 175 -6.46 0.12 -11.71
N PRO A 176 -5.37 -0.56 -12.12
CA PRO A 176 -5.14 -0.82 -13.53
C PRO A 176 -6.18 -1.80 -14.14
N ALA A 177 -6.71 -2.76 -13.38
CA ALA A 177 -7.75 -3.68 -13.87
C ALA A 177 -9.06 -2.97 -14.27
N THR A 178 -9.33 -1.76 -13.74
CA THR A 178 -10.52 -0.98 -14.13
C THR A 178 -10.56 -0.65 -15.63
N VAL A 179 -9.39 -0.52 -16.29
CA VAL A 179 -9.32 -0.19 -17.73
C VAL A 179 -9.84 -1.35 -18.60
N PRO A 180 -9.31 -2.59 -18.51
CA PRO A 180 -9.92 -3.71 -19.22
C PRO A 180 -11.33 -4.03 -18.69
N ALA A 181 -11.64 -3.78 -17.41
CA ALA A 181 -13.00 -3.97 -16.89
C ALA A 181 -14.02 -3.06 -17.59
N ALA A 182 -13.67 -1.80 -17.85
CA ALA A 182 -14.51 -0.88 -18.61
C ALA A 182 -14.76 -1.38 -20.04
N VAL A 183 -13.77 -2.01 -20.67
CA VAL A 183 -13.94 -2.66 -21.99
C VAL A 183 -14.92 -3.84 -21.89
N GLY A 184 -14.78 -4.67 -20.86
CA GLY A 184 -15.69 -5.79 -20.59
C GLY A 184 -17.13 -5.32 -20.35
N LEU A 185 -17.29 -4.26 -19.54
CA LEU A 185 -18.58 -3.67 -19.22
C LEU A 185 -19.24 -3.07 -20.46
N ALA A 186 -18.49 -2.32 -21.28
CA ALA A 186 -18.99 -1.78 -22.53
C ALA A 186 -19.45 -2.88 -23.49
N ALA A 187 -18.73 -4.00 -23.56
CA ALA A 187 -19.13 -5.15 -24.37
C ALA A 187 -20.44 -5.80 -23.84
N LEU A 188 -20.58 -5.92 -22.51
CA LEU A 188 -21.79 -6.45 -21.88
C LEU A 188 -23.00 -5.53 -22.12
N TRP A 189 -22.81 -4.23 -21.97
CA TRP A 189 -23.83 -3.21 -22.23
C TRP A 189 -24.28 -3.23 -23.70
N ASN A 190 -23.33 -3.24 -24.64
CA ASN A 190 -23.65 -3.30 -26.07
C ASN A 190 -24.38 -4.59 -26.42
N ALA A 191 -24.01 -5.73 -25.82
CA ALA A 191 -24.74 -6.98 -26.03
C ALA A 191 -26.19 -6.88 -25.56
N ALA A 192 -26.46 -6.25 -24.42
CA ALA A 192 -27.84 -5.99 -23.96
C ALA A 192 -28.60 -5.09 -24.96
N ALA A 193 -27.99 -3.99 -25.39
CA ALA A 193 -28.61 -3.05 -26.33
C ALA A 193 -28.91 -3.68 -27.69
N GLU A 194 -27.97 -4.46 -28.23
CA GLU A 194 -28.15 -5.22 -29.48
C GLU A 194 -29.27 -6.26 -29.36
N SER A 195 -29.37 -6.94 -28.22
CA SER A 195 -30.43 -7.93 -27.98
C SER A 195 -31.83 -7.32 -27.94
N ILE A 196 -31.97 -6.05 -27.52
CA ILE A 196 -33.25 -5.33 -27.62
C ILE A 196 -33.61 -5.11 -29.08
N ALA A 197 -32.66 -4.65 -29.89
CA ALA A 197 -32.89 -4.39 -31.32
C ALA A 197 -33.16 -5.68 -32.12
N ALA A 198 -32.60 -6.80 -31.68
CA ALA A 198 -32.73 -8.11 -32.32
C ALA A 198 -33.85 -9.00 -31.74
N ASP A 199 -34.59 -8.52 -30.74
CA ASP A 199 -35.63 -9.29 -30.01
C ASP A 199 -35.11 -10.62 -29.41
N GLU A 200 -33.84 -10.63 -28.98
CA GLU A 200 -33.17 -11.80 -28.39
C GLU A 200 -33.34 -11.84 -26.86
N ALA A 201 -34.55 -12.17 -26.41
CA ALA A 201 -34.93 -12.13 -24.98
C ALA A 201 -33.96 -12.88 -24.06
N ALA A 202 -33.49 -14.07 -24.45
CA ALA A 202 -32.58 -14.87 -23.63
C ALA A 202 -31.21 -14.19 -23.42
N ARG A 203 -30.65 -13.57 -24.47
CA ARG A 203 -29.36 -12.86 -24.39
C ARG A 203 -29.49 -11.56 -23.63
N LEU A 204 -30.60 -10.84 -23.80
CA LEU A 204 -30.93 -9.68 -22.98
C LEU A 204 -31.05 -10.06 -21.49
N ALA A 205 -31.80 -11.12 -21.17
CA ALA A 205 -31.96 -11.58 -19.80
C ALA A 205 -30.61 -11.95 -19.15
N ALA A 206 -29.76 -12.68 -19.87
CA ALA A 206 -28.41 -13.01 -19.39
C ALA A 206 -27.56 -11.75 -19.12
N ALA A 207 -27.60 -10.77 -20.01
CA ALA A 207 -26.85 -9.53 -19.83
C ALA A 207 -27.36 -8.71 -18.63
N LEU A 208 -28.68 -8.60 -18.47
CA LEU A 208 -29.31 -7.92 -17.33
C LEU A 208 -29.04 -8.63 -15.99
N LEU A 209 -29.00 -9.97 -15.99
CA LEU A 209 -28.63 -10.75 -14.80
C LEU A 209 -27.18 -10.47 -14.39
N LEU A 210 -26.25 -10.44 -15.34
CA LEU A 210 -24.84 -10.13 -15.07
C LEU A 210 -24.65 -8.69 -14.57
N LEU A 211 -25.33 -7.71 -15.18
CA LEU A 211 -25.30 -6.32 -14.74
C LEU A 211 -25.91 -6.16 -13.33
N SER A 212 -27.05 -6.81 -13.08
CA SER A 212 -27.69 -6.83 -11.76
C SER A 212 -26.78 -7.48 -10.71
N ALA A 213 -26.17 -8.61 -11.02
CA ALA A 213 -25.24 -9.28 -10.11
C ALA A 213 -24.04 -8.39 -9.76
N ALA A 214 -23.48 -7.69 -10.75
CA ALA A 214 -22.40 -6.73 -10.53
C ALA A 214 -22.85 -5.57 -9.62
N GLY A 215 -24.04 -5.02 -9.85
CA GLY A 215 -24.63 -3.96 -9.04
C GLY A 215 -24.92 -4.40 -7.61
N VAL A 216 -25.53 -5.57 -7.42
CA VAL A 216 -25.85 -6.13 -6.09
C VAL A 216 -24.58 -6.41 -5.30
N HIS A 217 -23.57 -7.04 -5.91
CA HIS A 217 -22.29 -7.27 -5.25
C HIS A 217 -21.62 -5.97 -4.82
N THR A 218 -21.54 -4.97 -5.72
CA THR A 218 -20.95 -3.67 -5.40
C THR A 218 -21.72 -2.98 -4.27
N GLY A 219 -23.05 -3.02 -4.30
CA GLY A 219 -23.90 -2.46 -3.24
C GLY A 219 -23.70 -3.14 -1.89
N ALA A 220 -23.59 -4.47 -1.88
CA ALA A 220 -23.33 -5.24 -0.65
C ALA A 220 -21.97 -4.89 -0.03
N VAL A 221 -20.90 -4.85 -0.84
CA VAL A 221 -19.56 -4.44 -0.37
C VAL A 221 -19.58 -3.01 0.16
N VAL A 222 -20.20 -2.07 -0.56
CA VAL A 222 -20.29 -0.67 -0.09
C VAL A 222 -21.08 -0.58 1.22
N ALA A 223 -22.19 -1.32 1.35
CA ALA A 223 -22.99 -1.31 2.57
C ALA A 223 -22.23 -1.90 3.76
N GLY A 224 -21.59 -3.06 3.60
CA GLY A 224 -20.94 -3.78 4.70
C GLY A 224 -19.53 -3.29 5.04
N GLU A 225 -18.77 -2.77 4.08
CA GLU A 225 -17.33 -2.49 4.30
C GLU A 225 -17.00 -0.98 4.34
N VAL A 226 -17.91 -0.13 3.83
CA VAL A 226 -17.66 1.32 3.75
C VAL A 226 -18.55 2.10 4.71
N TYR A 227 -19.82 1.69 4.84
CA TYR A 227 -20.80 2.40 5.67
C TYR A 227 -21.10 1.73 7.00
N ASP A 228 -20.68 0.48 7.20
CA ASP A 228 -20.80 -0.18 8.50
C ASP A 228 -19.73 0.31 9.48
N ALA A 229 -19.98 0.08 10.77
CA ALA A 229 -18.99 0.39 11.80
C ALA A 229 -17.87 -0.67 11.78
N PRO A 230 -16.58 -0.27 11.80
CA PRO A 230 -15.50 -1.25 11.80
C PRO A 230 -15.47 -2.03 13.11
N GLU A 231 -15.36 -3.35 13.01
CA GLU A 231 -15.17 -4.28 14.12
C GLU A 231 -13.74 -4.84 14.15
N ALA A 232 -13.30 -5.28 15.34
CA ALA A 232 -11.91 -5.71 15.55
C ALA A 232 -11.53 -6.99 14.78
N ASP A 233 -12.52 -7.78 14.36
CA ASP A 233 -12.39 -9.04 13.64
C ASP A 233 -12.79 -8.96 12.15
N ASP A 234 -13.02 -7.75 11.63
CA ASP A 234 -13.33 -7.54 10.22
C ASP A 234 -12.22 -8.07 9.30
N ALA A 235 -12.63 -8.82 8.28
CA ALA A 235 -11.71 -9.40 7.30
C ALA A 235 -11.10 -8.35 6.36
N LEU A 236 -11.76 -7.19 6.21
CA LEU A 236 -11.26 -6.04 5.49
C LEU A 236 -11.09 -4.90 6.50
N PRO A 237 -9.86 -4.46 6.81
CA PRO A 237 -9.64 -3.48 7.86
C PRO A 237 -10.20 -2.13 7.43
N GLY A 238 -11.14 -1.62 8.23
CA GLY A 238 -11.47 -0.21 8.29
C GLY A 238 -10.25 0.61 8.73
N TYR A 239 -9.96 1.69 8.01
CA TYR A 239 -9.05 2.79 8.37
C TYR A 239 -7.89 2.50 9.36
N ALA A 240 -6.69 2.23 8.84
CA ALA A 240 -5.49 1.99 9.67
C ALA A 240 -4.55 3.20 9.87
N GLN A 241 -4.86 4.37 9.30
CA GLN A 241 -3.96 5.53 9.38
C GLN A 241 -4.40 6.49 10.49
N PRO A 242 -3.47 6.99 11.32
CA PRO A 242 -3.79 8.02 12.31
C PRO A 242 -4.37 9.25 11.61
N GLY A 243 -5.48 9.78 12.13
CA GLY A 243 -6.08 11.00 11.62
C GLY A 243 -5.29 12.26 11.95
N ALA A 244 -5.83 13.42 11.59
CA ALA A 244 -5.16 14.70 11.78
C ALA A 244 -4.94 15.04 13.27
N GLU A 245 -5.77 14.49 14.14
CA GLU A 245 -5.75 14.61 15.61
C GLU A 245 -4.44 14.12 16.24
N PHE A 246 -3.69 13.23 15.58
CA PHE A 246 -2.37 12.80 16.06
C PHE A 246 -1.28 13.85 15.89
N ARG A 247 -1.44 14.83 14.98
CA ARG A 247 -0.34 15.75 14.63
C ARG A 247 0.10 16.63 15.79
N ALA A 248 -0.86 17.24 16.49
CA ALA A 248 -0.59 18.12 17.62
C ALA A 248 0.05 17.38 18.81
N PRO A 249 -0.52 16.26 19.32
CA PRO A 249 0.10 15.51 20.41
C PRO A 249 1.45 14.90 19.99
N ALA A 250 1.60 14.37 18.77
CA ALA A 250 2.90 13.84 18.34
C ALA A 250 3.98 14.93 18.31
N ALA A 251 3.67 16.14 17.82
CA ALA A 251 4.59 17.26 17.85
C ALA A 251 4.83 17.82 19.26
N ALA A 252 3.89 17.63 20.19
CA ALA A 252 4.07 18.00 21.59
C ALA A 252 4.99 17.01 22.30
N ILE A 253 4.78 15.70 22.12
CA ILE A 253 5.65 14.64 22.62
C ILE A 253 7.08 14.84 22.10
N GLU A 254 7.26 15.03 20.79
CA GLU A 254 8.59 15.21 20.18
C GLU A 254 9.34 16.46 20.72
N ARG A 255 8.63 17.45 21.28
CA ARG A 255 9.25 18.60 21.95
C ARG A 255 9.53 18.38 23.44
N ALA A 256 8.69 17.59 24.11
CA ALA A 256 8.77 17.33 25.54
C ALA A 256 9.79 16.24 25.88
N VAL A 257 9.98 15.28 24.97
CA VAL A 257 11.04 14.27 25.07
C VAL A 257 12.39 14.97 24.90
N THR A 258 13.25 14.82 25.90
CA THR A 258 14.60 15.40 25.90
C THR A 258 15.63 14.28 25.97
N ASP A 259 16.79 14.47 25.33
CA ASP A 259 17.92 13.53 25.47
C ASP A 259 18.40 13.52 26.93
N GLY A 260 17.87 12.59 27.73
CA GLY A 260 18.06 12.55 29.18
C GLY A 260 18.04 11.13 29.75
N THR A 261 18.42 11.01 31.03
CA THR A 261 18.30 9.77 31.79
C THR A 261 17.00 9.78 32.58
N GLY A 262 16.01 8.99 32.17
CA GLY A 262 14.72 8.91 32.88
C GLY A 262 13.61 8.37 31.98
N VAL A 263 12.43 8.17 32.56
CA VAL A 263 11.21 7.86 31.79
C VAL A 263 10.70 9.17 31.19
N ASP A 264 10.50 9.20 29.87
CA ASP A 264 9.90 10.33 29.17
C ASP A 264 8.38 10.18 29.04
N VAL A 265 7.91 8.94 28.84
CA VAL A 265 6.49 8.63 28.63
C VAL A 265 6.00 7.55 29.60
N LEU A 266 4.99 7.88 30.42
CA LEU A 266 4.31 6.94 31.30
C LEU A 266 2.94 6.55 30.76
N TYR A 267 2.72 5.26 30.52
CA TYR A 267 1.40 4.70 30.24
C TYR A 267 0.69 4.34 31.55
N VAL A 268 -0.53 4.84 31.74
CA VAL A 268 -1.31 4.67 32.99
C VAL A 268 -2.65 3.99 32.70
N GLY A 269 -2.85 2.82 33.31
CA GLY A 269 -4.06 2.02 33.24
C GLY A 269 -3.76 0.60 32.74
N ALA A 270 -4.41 -0.41 33.33
CA ALA A 270 -4.19 -1.82 33.01
C ALA A 270 -4.35 -2.16 31.52
N ASP A 271 -5.21 -1.43 30.79
CA ASP A 271 -5.41 -1.63 29.34
C ASP A 271 -4.23 -1.14 28.49
N LEU A 272 -3.36 -0.31 29.06
CA LEU A 272 -2.17 0.25 28.41
C LEU A 272 -0.87 -0.26 29.03
N ALA A 273 -0.90 -0.84 30.21
CA ALA A 273 0.28 -1.20 30.96
C ALA A 273 0.94 -2.48 30.42
N VAL A 274 2.27 -2.43 30.27
CA VAL A 274 3.09 -3.61 29.98
C VAL A 274 4.04 -3.82 31.16
N PRO A 275 4.11 -5.03 31.75
CA PRO A 275 4.91 -5.27 32.96
C PRO A 275 6.42 -5.02 32.79
N ASP A 276 6.93 -5.23 31.58
CA ASP A 276 8.33 -5.01 31.23
C ASP A 276 8.39 -4.41 29.80
N GLU A 277 8.65 -3.11 29.72
CA GLU A 277 8.68 -2.37 28.44
C GLU A 277 9.76 -2.90 27.49
N SER A 278 10.87 -3.46 28.02
CA SER A 278 11.94 -4.02 27.18
C SER A 278 11.48 -5.22 26.34
N THR A 279 10.34 -5.83 26.69
CA THR A 279 9.72 -6.88 25.89
C THR A 279 9.17 -6.38 24.56
N LEU A 280 9.00 -5.06 24.40
CA LEU A 280 8.52 -4.43 23.17
C LEU A 280 9.66 -4.02 22.22
N ASP A 281 10.91 -4.01 22.69
CA ASP A 281 12.09 -3.63 21.90
C ASP A 281 12.30 -4.54 20.68
N ARG A 282 11.74 -5.76 20.73
CA ARG A 282 11.91 -6.77 19.68
C ARG A 282 10.63 -7.55 19.43
N PRO A 283 10.28 -7.79 18.14
CA PRO A 283 9.23 -8.73 17.82
C PRO A 283 9.67 -10.18 18.08
N PRO A 284 8.72 -11.12 18.28
CA PRO A 284 7.28 -10.88 18.36
C PRO A 284 6.86 -10.29 19.72
N VAL A 285 5.82 -9.45 19.72
CA VAL A 285 5.22 -8.95 20.97
C VAL A 285 4.64 -10.13 21.76
N PRO A 286 5.05 -10.33 23.03
CA PRO A 286 4.55 -11.43 23.84
C PRO A 286 3.03 -11.41 23.99
N GLU A 287 2.41 -12.59 24.12
CA GLU A 287 0.95 -12.73 24.29
C GLU A 287 0.40 -11.81 25.38
N ALA A 288 1.06 -11.80 26.55
CA ALA A 288 0.65 -11.00 27.70
C ALA A 288 0.71 -9.48 27.46
N ALA A 289 1.55 -9.01 26.54
CA ALA A 289 1.72 -7.59 26.23
C ALA A 289 0.92 -7.16 24.98
N ARG A 290 0.40 -8.10 24.19
CA ARG A 290 -0.20 -7.80 22.87
C ARG A 290 -1.42 -6.89 22.95
N GLY A 291 -2.28 -7.10 23.95
CA GLY A 291 -3.47 -6.27 24.17
C GLY A 291 -3.10 -4.80 24.45
N ALA A 292 -2.18 -4.59 25.39
CA ALA A 292 -1.69 -3.27 25.76
C ALA A 292 -0.89 -2.60 24.63
N PHE A 293 0.02 -3.33 23.97
CA PHE A 293 0.76 -2.81 22.83
C PHE A 293 -0.19 -2.37 21.70
N SER A 294 -1.19 -3.19 21.36
CA SER A 294 -2.22 -2.85 20.38
C SER A 294 -3.01 -1.60 20.79
N ALA A 295 -3.34 -1.47 22.08
CA ALA A 295 -4.02 -0.29 22.63
C ALA A 295 -3.19 1.00 22.53
N ARG A 296 -1.86 0.91 22.39
CA ARG A 296 -0.99 2.07 22.22
C ARG A 296 -0.78 2.46 20.75
N LEU A 297 -1.15 1.61 19.79
CA LEU A 297 -0.90 1.89 18.37
C LEU A 297 -1.92 2.90 17.79
N PRO A 298 -1.51 3.84 16.93
CA PRO A 298 -0.16 4.04 16.40
C PRO A 298 0.72 4.99 17.23
N LEU A 299 0.27 5.47 18.41
CA LEU A 299 1.02 6.43 19.23
C LEU A 299 2.42 5.91 19.61
N ALA A 300 2.54 4.62 19.92
CA ALA A 300 3.82 3.99 20.23
C ALA A 300 4.89 4.21 19.15
N TRP A 301 4.51 4.27 17.86
CA TRP A 301 5.47 4.55 16.78
C TRP A 301 6.02 5.99 16.83
N TYR A 302 5.22 6.96 17.29
CA TYR A 302 5.66 8.35 17.42
C TYR A 302 6.54 8.53 18.65
N VAL A 303 6.21 7.84 19.74
CA VAL A 303 7.02 7.79 20.97
C VAL A 303 8.39 7.18 20.68
N GLU A 304 8.43 6.01 20.02
CA GLU A 304 9.67 5.35 19.60
C GLU A 304 10.48 6.24 18.65
N ARG A 305 9.83 6.88 17.66
CA ARG A 305 10.50 7.79 16.73
C ARG A 305 11.12 9.00 17.43
N ALA A 306 10.53 9.46 18.53
CA ALA A 306 11.06 10.53 19.35
C ALA A 306 12.26 10.07 20.21
N GLY A 307 12.57 8.77 20.25
CA GLY A 307 13.63 8.21 21.09
C GLY A 307 13.30 8.24 22.58
N ALA A 308 12.01 8.19 22.91
CA ALA A 308 11.52 8.39 24.26
C ALA A 308 11.57 7.10 25.09
N GLU A 309 12.07 7.19 26.31
CA GLU A 309 12.08 6.06 27.22
C GLU A 309 10.71 5.90 27.90
N THR A 310 10.19 4.67 27.96
CA THR A 310 8.82 4.42 28.39
C THR A 310 8.72 3.59 29.67
N ALA A 311 7.65 3.81 30.42
CA ALA A 311 7.25 2.97 31.54
C ALA A 311 5.73 2.82 31.61
N SER A 312 5.27 1.88 32.43
CA SER A 312 3.85 1.58 32.62
C SER A 312 3.49 1.40 34.08
N VAL A 313 2.27 1.83 34.43
CA VAL A 313 1.62 1.50 35.70
C VAL A 313 0.16 1.12 35.48
N ASP A 314 -0.33 0.14 36.23
CA ASP A 314 -1.68 -0.41 36.04
C ASP A 314 -2.80 0.54 36.47
N ALA A 315 -2.51 1.54 37.30
CA ALA A 315 -3.51 2.42 37.87
C ALA A 315 -2.96 3.81 38.23
N PRO A 316 -3.79 4.87 38.24
CA PRO A 316 -3.34 6.23 38.55
C PRO A 316 -2.74 6.41 39.95
N ASN A 317 -3.11 5.57 40.91
CA ASN A 317 -2.55 5.62 42.28
C ASN A 317 -1.13 5.04 42.39
N ALA A 318 -0.65 4.33 41.37
CA ALA A 318 0.71 3.83 41.29
C ALA A 318 1.67 4.82 40.58
N MET A 319 1.18 5.99 40.17
CA MET A 319 2.02 7.07 39.65
C MET A 319 2.87 7.68 40.77
N ASP A 320 4.14 7.91 40.47
CA ASP A 320 5.04 8.67 41.35
C ASP A 320 4.62 10.14 41.45
N GLU A 321 5.05 10.82 42.52
CA GLU A 321 4.78 12.27 42.71
C GLU A 321 5.43 13.14 41.64
N SER A 322 6.56 12.69 41.09
CA SER A 322 7.25 13.34 39.97
C SER A 322 6.87 12.65 38.66
N ALA A 323 5.77 13.09 38.06
CA ALA A 323 5.34 12.57 36.77
C ALA A 323 6.35 12.91 35.65
N PRO A 324 6.53 12.03 34.65
CA PRO A 324 7.38 12.32 33.51
C PRO A 324 6.70 13.27 32.51
N PRO A 325 7.47 13.90 31.59
CA PRO A 325 6.99 14.94 30.69
C PRO A 325 5.76 14.57 29.87
N VAL A 326 5.55 13.29 29.60
CA VAL A 326 4.36 12.77 28.92
C VAL A 326 3.68 11.68 29.74
N VAL A 327 2.37 11.81 29.92
CA VAL A 327 1.53 10.77 30.53
C VAL A 327 0.39 10.40 29.61
N VAL A 328 0.28 9.12 29.25
CA VAL A 328 -0.75 8.58 28.37
C VAL A 328 -1.71 7.71 29.18
N THR A 329 -3.01 7.96 29.05
CA THR A 329 -4.04 7.19 29.76
C THR A 329 -5.31 7.03 28.94
N THR A 330 -6.32 6.35 29.49
CA THR A 330 -7.65 6.20 28.88
C THR A 330 -8.63 7.24 29.43
N PRO A 331 -9.76 7.51 28.73
CA PRO A 331 -10.81 8.40 29.23
C PRO A 331 -11.32 8.05 30.63
N ALA A 332 -11.32 6.76 30.99
CA ALA A 332 -11.75 6.28 32.30
C ALA A 332 -10.88 6.81 33.45
N HIS A 333 -9.56 6.92 33.23
CA HIS A 333 -8.60 7.37 34.23
C HIS A 333 -8.23 8.86 34.12
N ARG A 334 -8.70 9.55 33.07
CA ARG A 334 -8.41 10.97 32.78
C ARG A 334 -8.46 11.89 33.99
N ARG A 335 -9.53 11.84 34.80
CA ARG A 335 -9.69 12.75 35.96
C ARG A 335 -8.66 12.45 37.05
N ALA A 336 -8.53 11.17 37.41
CA ALA A 336 -7.59 10.74 38.43
C ALA A 336 -6.12 11.00 38.05
N VAL A 337 -5.78 10.92 36.77
CA VAL A 337 -4.45 11.30 36.25
C VAL A 337 -4.28 12.82 36.28
N ALA A 338 -5.26 13.58 35.77
CA ALA A 338 -5.19 15.05 35.75
C ALA A 338 -5.04 15.66 37.16
N ASP A 339 -5.69 15.09 38.18
CA ASP A 339 -5.59 15.57 39.57
C ASP A 339 -4.16 15.45 40.15
N ARG A 340 -3.29 14.64 39.51
CA ARG A 340 -1.88 14.45 39.88
C ARG A 340 -0.91 15.25 39.02
N LEU A 341 -1.39 15.92 37.97
CA LEU A 341 -0.55 16.62 37.00
C LEU A 341 -0.82 18.13 37.09
N SER A 342 0.24 18.91 37.28
CA SER A 342 0.20 20.37 37.24
C SER A 342 1.09 20.89 36.12
N GLY A 343 0.58 21.81 35.29
CA GLY A 343 1.35 22.37 34.17
C GLY A 343 1.37 21.49 32.91
N TYR A 344 0.41 20.58 32.75
CA TYR A 344 0.30 19.72 31.57
C TYR A 344 -0.82 20.21 30.65
N GLU A 345 -0.55 20.23 29.35
CA GLU A 345 -1.55 20.38 28.30
C GLU A 345 -2.15 19.01 27.97
N ARG A 346 -3.47 18.96 27.75
CA ARG A 346 -4.20 17.72 27.48
C ARG A 346 -4.63 17.64 26.02
N TYR A 347 -4.32 16.51 25.41
CA TYR A 347 -4.75 16.10 24.08
C TYR A 347 -5.63 14.85 24.19
N GLU A 348 -6.61 14.75 23.29
CA GLU A 348 -7.41 13.53 23.13
C GLU A 348 -7.19 13.00 21.72
N ILE A 349 -6.93 11.70 21.63
CA ILE A 349 -6.62 10.99 20.40
C ILE A 349 -7.66 9.90 20.21
N GLU A 350 -8.24 9.84 19.02
CA GLU A 350 -9.14 8.77 18.59
C GLU A 350 -8.37 7.81 17.68
N GLN A 351 -8.36 6.53 18.01
CA GLN A 351 -7.61 5.50 17.30
C GLN A 351 -8.54 4.83 16.28
N GLY A 352 -8.43 5.24 15.02
CA GLY A 352 -9.36 4.87 13.95
C GLY A 352 -9.55 3.37 13.70
N LEU A 353 -8.59 2.51 14.06
CA LEU A 353 -8.70 1.05 13.84
C LEU A 353 -9.57 0.34 14.90
N THR A 354 -9.76 0.92 16.08
CA THR A 354 -10.42 0.23 17.21
C THR A 354 -11.43 1.08 17.98
N ASP A 355 -11.74 2.28 17.46
CA ASP A 355 -12.54 3.32 18.13
C ASP A 355 -12.10 3.58 19.59
N ARG A 356 -10.82 3.32 19.87
CA ARG A 356 -10.23 3.54 21.19
C ARG A 356 -9.84 4.99 21.33
N ARG A 357 -9.92 5.50 22.55
CA ARG A 357 -9.49 6.87 22.86
C ARG A 357 -8.35 6.84 23.83
N LEU A 358 -7.31 7.61 23.51
CA LEU A 358 -6.22 7.92 24.43
C LEU A 358 -6.33 9.38 24.86
N VAL A 359 -5.95 9.64 26.10
CA VAL A 359 -5.73 10.97 26.64
C VAL A 359 -4.25 11.12 26.88
N VAL A 360 -3.64 12.11 26.24
CA VAL A 360 -2.21 12.40 26.36
C VAL A 360 -2.06 13.72 27.08
N PHE A 361 -1.32 13.70 28.19
CA PHE A 361 -0.89 14.89 28.90
C PHE A 361 0.58 15.15 28.54
N VAL A 362 0.92 16.38 28.18
CA VAL A 362 2.28 16.81 27.85
C VAL A 362 2.62 18.04 28.69
N GLU A 363 3.77 18.02 29.37
CA GLU A 363 4.26 19.17 30.15
C GLU A 363 4.41 20.41 29.25
N SER A 364 3.95 21.58 29.74
CA SER A 364 3.86 22.85 28.98
C SER A 364 5.12 23.70 29.05
#